data_AF-A0A947T3Z3-F1
#
_entry.id   AF-A0A947T3Z3-F1
#
_cell.length_a   1.000
_cell.length_b   1.000
_cell.length_c   1.000
_cell.angle_alpha   90.00
_cell.angle_beta   90.00
_cell.angle_gamma   90.00
#
_symmetry.space_group_name_H-M   'P 1'
#
loop_
_entity.id
_entity.type
_entity.pdbx_description
1 polymer ?
#
loop_
_entity_poly.entity_id
_entity_poly.type
_entity_poly.pdbx_seq_one_letter_code
_entity_poly.pdbx_strand_id
1 'polypeptide(L)'
;MSCSGDTMVICEEGVITVADCRAAGLVCVESADEQGRCAGAGEPCDEEEVGRECDGDMLTGCMGGRMGEIDCSEVIRDWTCGPATTTLGCVVPGDECWAYPLLGSSIEEDCDGDGDIITCLDGTIITMSCTDYGLGPCTDLGTAARCTPVE
;
A
#
# COMPACT_ATOMS: atom_id res chain seq x y z
N MET A 1 -6.77 -1.67 -20.61
CA MET A 1 -7.40 -1.13 -19.38
C MET A 1 -8.53 -0.22 -19.79
N SER A 2 -9.66 -0.20 -19.07
CA SER A 2 -10.80 0.64 -19.43
C SER A 2 -11.50 1.27 -18.23
N CYS A 3 -12.12 2.42 -18.43
CA CYS A 3 -12.92 3.09 -17.41
C CYS A 3 -14.41 2.71 -17.49
N SER A 4 -15.02 2.49 -16.32
CA SER A 4 -16.47 2.35 -16.15
C SER A 4 -16.92 3.25 -15.01
N GLY A 5 -17.28 4.50 -15.34
CA GLY A 5 -17.49 5.53 -14.32
C GLY A 5 -16.17 5.88 -13.62
N ASP A 6 -16.16 5.87 -12.29
CA ASP A 6 -14.94 6.10 -11.49
C ASP A 6 -14.10 4.83 -11.28
N THR A 7 -14.51 3.71 -11.88
CA THR A 7 -13.84 2.42 -11.73
C THR A 7 -12.93 2.13 -12.91
N MET A 8 -11.65 1.90 -12.65
CA MET A 8 -10.69 1.37 -13.62
C MET A 8 -10.71 -0.15 -13.60
N VAL A 9 -10.81 -0.76 -14.78
CA VAL A 9 -10.78 -2.22 -14.95
C VAL A 9 -9.57 -2.60 -15.81
N ILE A 10 -8.74 -3.47 -15.26
CA ILE A 10 -7.54 -4.02 -15.89
C ILE A 10 -7.75 -5.52 -16.05
N CYS A 11 -7.49 -6.05 -17.25
CA CYS A 11 -7.49 -7.49 -17.51
C CYS A 11 -6.12 -7.86 -18.05
N GLU A 12 -5.30 -8.48 -17.21
CA GLU A 12 -3.94 -8.89 -17.54
C GLU A 12 -3.76 -10.36 -17.16
N GLU A 13 -3.25 -11.15 -18.11
CA GLU A 13 -2.97 -12.59 -17.92
C GLU A 13 -4.16 -13.42 -17.39
N GLY A 14 -5.40 -12.99 -17.70
CA GLY A 14 -6.63 -13.66 -17.27
C GLY A 14 -7.08 -13.29 -15.85
N VAL A 15 -6.40 -12.35 -15.19
CA VAL A 15 -6.79 -11.76 -13.91
C VAL A 15 -7.46 -10.42 -14.17
N ILE A 16 -8.63 -10.21 -13.55
CA ILE A 16 -9.33 -8.92 -13.58
C ILE A 16 -8.99 -8.18 -12.29
N THR A 17 -8.31 -7.05 -12.43
CA THR A 17 -8.05 -6.09 -11.35
C THR A 17 -9.01 -4.92 -11.51
N VAL A 18 -9.66 -4.55 -10.41
CA VAL A 18 -10.60 -3.43 -10.36
C VAL A 18 -10.09 -2.42 -9.34
N ALA A 19 -9.96 -1.16 -9.75
CA ALA A 19 -9.58 -0.07 -8.87
C ALA A 19 -10.69 0.99 -8.87
N ASP A 20 -11.15 1.37 -7.68
CA ASP A 20 -12.07 2.49 -7.51
C ASP A 20 -11.24 3.78 -7.36
N CYS A 21 -11.16 4.57 -8.44
CA CYS A 21 -10.40 5.81 -8.42
C CYS A 21 -10.96 6.81 -7.39
N ARG A 22 -12.28 6.79 -7.16
CA ARG A 22 -12.94 7.72 -6.24
C ARG A 22 -12.59 7.44 -4.79
N ALA A 23 -12.34 6.18 -4.43
CA ALA A 23 -11.88 5.82 -3.10
C ALA A 23 -10.56 6.53 -2.74
N ALA A 24 -9.74 6.86 -3.75
CA ALA A 24 -8.49 7.60 -3.60
C ALA A 24 -8.63 9.11 -3.93
N GLY A 25 -9.84 9.65 -4.06
CA GLY A 25 -10.05 11.05 -4.47
C GLY A 25 -9.72 11.36 -5.93
N LEU A 26 -9.52 10.33 -6.75
CA LEU A 26 -9.18 10.43 -8.17
C LEU A 26 -10.41 10.21 -9.05
N VAL A 27 -10.24 10.47 -10.36
CA VAL A 27 -11.23 10.19 -11.40
C VAL A 27 -10.66 9.22 -12.41
N CYS A 28 -11.49 8.31 -12.94
CA CYS A 28 -11.07 7.47 -14.05
C CYS A 28 -11.13 8.28 -15.35
N VAL A 29 -10.00 8.41 -16.04
CA VAL A 29 -9.91 9.07 -17.34
C VAL A 29 -9.56 8.05 -18.41
N GLU A 30 -10.31 8.08 -19.50
CA GLU A 30 -10.06 7.29 -20.70
C GLU A 30 -10.20 8.23 -21.91
N SER A 31 -9.24 8.17 -22.84
CA SER A 31 -9.25 8.93 -24.09
C SER A 31 -9.22 7.95 -25.27
N ALA A 32 -9.56 8.43 -26.48
CA ALA A 32 -9.64 7.54 -27.65
C ALA A 32 -8.30 6.85 -27.99
N ASP A 33 -7.19 7.45 -27.56
CA ASP A 33 -5.84 7.03 -27.89
C ASP A 33 -5.05 6.50 -26.66
N GLU A 34 -5.60 6.60 -25.44
CA GLU A 34 -4.94 6.15 -24.21
C GLU A 34 -5.82 5.17 -23.42
N GLN A 35 -5.17 4.23 -22.74
CA GLN A 35 -5.85 3.30 -21.85
C GLN A 35 -6.42 4.02 -20.63
N GLY A 36 -7.55 3.51 -20.11
CA GLY A 36 -8.16 4.03 -18.89
C GLY A 36 -7.18 4.03 -17.71
N ARG A 37 -7.09 5.14 -16.97
CA ARG A 37 -6.24 5.31 -15.78
C ARG A 37 -6.94 6.16 -14.71
N CYS A 38 -6.53 6.01 -13.45
CA CYS A 38 -6.91 6.98 -12.42
C CYS A 38 -6.04 8.24 -12.54
N ALA A 39 -6.66 9.41 -12.55
CA ALA A 39 -5.99 10.71 -12.63
C ALA A 39 -6.58 11.69 -11.60
N GLY A 40 -5.87 12.78 -11.33
CA GLY A 40 -6.36 13.83 -10.46
C GLY A 40 -7.70 14.42 -10.93
N ALA A 41 -8.54 14.84 -9.99
CA ALA A 41 -9.84 15.45 -10.29
C ALA A 41 -9.75 16.95 -10.68
N GLY A 42 -8.57 17.55 -10.52
CA GLY A 42 -8.32 18.97 -10.69
C GLY A 42 -8.00 19.40 -12.13
N GLU A 43 -7.24 20.49 -12.22
CA GLU A 43 -6.83 21.15 -13.46
C GLU A 43 -5.84 20.28 -14.25
N PRO A 44 -5.81 20.35 -15.59
CA PRO A 44 -4.75 19.71 -16.37
C PRO A 44 -3.35 20.21 -15.95
N CYS A 45 -2.37 19.32 -15.93
CA CYS A 45 -0.99 19.62 -15.60
C CYS A 45 -0.04 18.68 -16.36
N ASP A 46 1.25 19.02 -16.35
CA ASP A 46 2.33 18.22 -16.91
C ASP A 46 3.12 17.58 -15.75
N GLU A 47 3.28 16.25 -15.76
CA GLU A 47 4.00 15.50 -14.70
C GLU A 47 5.52 15.73 -14.74
N GLU A 48 6.08 16.23 -15.85
CA GLU A 48 7.49 16.63 -15.94
C GLU A 48 7.74 18.03 -15.33
N GLU A 49 6.73 18.91 -15.36
CA GLU A 49 6.81 20.27 -14.80
C GLU A 49 6.34 20.35 -13.35
N VAL A 50 5.29 19.61 -13.01
CA VAL A 50 4.65 19.60 -11.69
C VAL A 50 4.81 18.22 -11.06
N GLY A 51 5.88 18.09 -10.28
CA GLY A 51 6.16 16.89 -9.51
C GLY A 51 5.12 16.64 -8.40
N ARG A 52 5.21 15.46 -7.80
CA ARG A 52 4.45 15.11 -6.61
C ARG A 52 5.19 15.55 -5.36
N GLU A 53 4.44 15.95 -4.34
CA GLU A 53 4.91 16.42 -3.06
C GLU A 53 4.15 15.71 -1.93
N CYS A 54 4.83 15.47 -0.81
CA CYS A 54 4.24 14.90 0.39
C CYS A 54 4.20 15.94 1.52
N ASP A 55 3.05 16.07 2.19
CA ASP A 55 2.88 16.76 3.46
C ASP A 55 2.20 15.79 4.45
N GLY A 56 3.01 15.12 5.27
CA GLY A 56 2.53 14.05 6.16
C GLY A 56 1.93 12.89 5.36
N ASP A 57 0.63 12.64 5.55
CA ASP A 57 -0.12 11.59 4.85
C ASP A 57 -0.72 12.07 3.52
N MET A 58 -0.56 13.35 3.21
CA MET A 58 -1.14 13.97 2.01
C MET A 58 -0.16 13.94 0.83
N LEU A 59 -0.56 13.28 -0.25
CA LEU A 59 0.10 13.34 -1.56
C LEU A 59 -0.57 14.38 -2.44
N THR A 60 0.17 15.39 -2.89
CA THR A 60 -0.33 16.40 -3.84
C THR A 60 0.54 16.43 -5.09
N GLY A 61 -0.06 16.67 -6.25
CA GLY A 61 0.71 16.94 -7.46
C GLY A 61 0.01 16.51 -8.73
N CYS A 62 0.76 16.48 -9.83
CA CYS A 62 0.26 16.00 -11.10
C CYS A 62 0.18 14.46 -11.12
N MET A 63 -1.01 13.94 -11.40
CA MET A 63 -1.28 12.49 -11.46
C MET A 63 -2.12 12.19 -12.69
N GLY A 64 -1.51 11.51 -13.67
CA GLY A 64 -2.21 11.16 -14.91
C GLY A 64 -2.62 12.37 -15.75
N GLY A 65 -1.82 13.45 -15.70
CA GLY A 65 -2.03 14.70 -16.44
C GLY A 65 -3.01 15.68 -15.80
N ARG A 66 -3.41 15.46 -14.55
CA ARG A 66 -4.31 16.36 -13.80
C ARG A 66 -3.88 16.50 -12.34
N MET A 67 -4.07 17.69 -11.79
CA MET A 67 -3.80 17.96 -10.39
C MET A 67 -4.70 17.09 -9.52
N GLY A 68 -4.12 16.43 -8.55
CA GLY A 68 -4.86 15.65 -7.57
C GLY A 68 -4.25 15.78 -6.18
N GLU A 69 -5.03 15.33 -5.23
CA GLU A 69 -4.71 15.28 -3.82
C GLU A 69 -5.23 13.92 -3.31
N ILE A 70 -4.38 13.17 -2.60
CA ILE A 70 -4.72 11.87 -2.03
C ILE A 70 -4.30 11.90 -0.56
N ASP A 71 -5.27 11.68 0.33
CA ASP A 71 -4.98 11.32 1.72
C ASP A 71 -4.68 9.82 1.77
N CYS A 72 -3.40 9.48 1.94
CA CYS A 72 -2.96 8.09 1.90
C CYS A 72 -3.60 7.24 3.01
N SER A 73 -3.93 7.85 4.15
CA SER A 73 -4.54 7.17 5.28
C SER A 73 -6.00 6.77 5.03
N GLU A 74 -6.68 7.47 4.11
CA GLU A 74 -8.05 7.17 3.68
C GLU A 74 -8.08 6.12 2.57
N VAL A 75 -7.00 5.98 1.78
CA VAL A 75 -6.87 4.92 0.77
C VAL A 75 -6.76 3.57 1.44
N ILE A 76 -5.76 3.41 2.31
CA ILE A 76 -5.59 2.26 3.18
C ILE A 76 -5.17 2.79 4.53
N ARG A 77 -5.80 2.25 5.59
CA ARG A 77 -5.50 2.65 6.96
C ARG A 77 -3.99 2.56 7.22
N ASP A 78 -3.47 3.59 7.86
CA ASP A 78 -2.07 3.72 8.26
C ASP A 78 -1.07 3.95 7.11
N TRP A 79 -1.48 4.01 5.85
CA TRP A 79 -0.57 4.39 4.76
C TRP A 79 -0.18 5.87 4.85
N THR A 80 1.07 6.16 4.51
CA THR A 80 1.68 7.50 4.57
C THR A 80 2.14 7.94 3.18
N CYS A 81 2.34 9.24 2.99
CA CYS A 81 2.94 9.73 1.74
C CYS A 81 4.48 9.59 1.82
N GLY A 82 5.09 8.96 0.82
CA GLY A 82 6.53 8.76 0.81
C GLY A 82 7.12 8.33 -0.53
N PRO A 83 8.43 8.04 -0.57
CA PRO A 83 9.11 7.56 -1.78
C PRO A 83 8.58 6.18 -2.21
N ALA A 84 8.10 6.09 -3.45
CA ALA A 84 7.60 4.88 -4.08
C ALA A 84 8.33 4.64 -5.41
N THR A 85 9.17 3.60 -5.49
CA THR A 85 9.99 3.18 -6.67
C THR A 85 10.67 4.30 -7.48
N THR A 86 9.92 5.08 -8.26
CA THR A 86 10.42 6.14 -9.14
C THR A 86 9.84 7.53 -8.85
N THR A 87 8.88 7.67 -7.92
CA THR A 87 8.18 8.94 -7.62
C THR A 87 7.71 8.98 -6.16
N LEU A 88 6.98 10.02 -5.75
CA LEU A 88 6.25 10.02 -4.48
C LEU A 88 4.88 9.37 -4.66
N GLY A 89 4.43 8.64 -3.65
CA GLY A 89 3.17 7.93 -3.64
C GLY A 89 2.71 7.59 -2.23
N CYS A 90 1.52 6.99 -2.13
CA CYS A 90 1.07 6.39 -0.89
C CYS A 90 1.80 5.08 -0.68
N VAL A 91 2.49 4.96 0.45
CA VAL A 91 3.33 3.82 0.82
C VAL A 91 2.96 3.35 2.22
N VAL A 92 3.18 2.07 2.48
CA VAL A 92 2.99 1.54 3.83
C VAL A 92 4.09 2.09 4.76
N PRO A 93 3.77 2.50 5.99
CA PRO A 93 4.80 2.86 6.96
C PRO A 93 5.64 1.63 7.32
N GLY A 94 6.96 1.83 7.38
CA GLY A 94 7.91 0.78 7.74
C GLY A 94 8.75 0.31 6.57
N ASP A 95 9.54 -0.73 6.80
CA ASP A 95 10.32 -1.37 5.75
C ASP A 95 9.41 -2.30 4.93
N GLU A 96 9.51 -2.21 3.61
CA GLU A 96 8.83 -3.13 2.71
C GLU A 96 9.36 -4.55 2.91
N CYS A 97 8.46 -5.52 2.96
CA CYS A 97 8.80 -6.93 3.00
C CYS A 97 7.83 -7.72 2.10
N TRP A 98 8.16 -8.98 1.82
CA TRP A 98 7.25 -9.90 1.13
C TRP A 98 7.10 -11.17 1.94
N ALA A 99 5.89 -11.70 2.05
CA ALA A 99 5.61 -12.99 2.68
C ALA A 99 4.96 -13.94 1.69
N TYR A 100 5.61 -15.08 1.43
CA TYR A 100 4.99 -16.16 0.66
C TYR A 100 4.35 -17.15 1.65
N PRO A 101 3.07 -17.53 1.47
CA PRO A 101 2.34 -18.41 2.40
C PRO A 101 3.02 -19.75 2.73
N LEU A 102 3.97 -20.20 1.89
CA LEU A 102 4.67 -21.48 2.04
C LEU A 102 6.21 -21.36 1.98
N LEU A 103 6.75 -20.19 1.67
CA LEU A 103 8.20 -19.99 1.49
C LEU A 103 8.80 -19.03 2.53
N GLY A 104 7.99 -18.58 3.50
CA GLY A 104 8.43 -17.65 4.54
C GLY A 104 8.39 -16.20 4.07
N SER A 105 8.87 -15.32 4.94
CA SER A 105 8.97 -13.89 4.64
C SER A 105 10.36 -13.49 4.17
N SER A 106 10.47 -12.30 3.61
CA SER A 106 11.73 -11.68 3.19
C SER A 106 12.56 -11.17 4.35
N ILE A 107 12.06 -11.30 5.57
CA ILE A 107 12.69 -10.87 6.80
C ILE A 107 12.89 -12.08 7.72
N GLU A 108 13.83 -11.96 8.64
CA GLU A 108 13.91 -12.88 9.76
C GLU A 108 12.84 -12.46 10.78
N GLU A 109 11.76 -13.24 10.86
CA GLU A 109 10.74 -13.00 11.88
C GLU A 109 11.28 -13.46 13.23
N ASP A 110 11.27 -12.58 14.22
CA ASP A 110 11.89 -12.79 15.52
C ASP A 110 10.98 -12.35 16.67
N CYS A 111 11.30 -12.79 17.88
CA CYS A 111 10.63 -12.37 19.09
C CYS A 111 11.38 -11.19 19.72
N ASP A 112 10.78 -10.01 19.69
CA ASP A 112 11.30 -8.92 20.51
C ASP A 112 11.07 -9.28 22.00
N GLY A 113 12.05 -8.95 22.85
CA GLY A 113 12.23 -9.54 24.18
C GLY A 113 11.06 -9.41 25.17
N ASP A 114 10.01 -8.68 24.81
CA ASP A 114 8.79 -8.47 25.57
C ASP A 114 7.61 -9.37 25.13
N GLY A 115 7.84 -10.35 24.24
CA GLY A 115 6.80 -11.28 23.78
C GLY A 115 6.04 -10.77 22.56
N ASP A 116 6.60 -9.80 21.86
CA ASP A 116 6.12 -9.28 20.60
C ASP A 116 6.76 -10.02 19.43
N ILE A 117 6.03 -10.14 18.32
CA ILE A 117 6.53 -10.71 17.06
C ILE A 117 6.84 -9.58 16.10
N ILE A 118 8.03 -9.62 15.51
CA ILE A 118 8.34 -8.87 14.29
C ILE A 118 8.03 -9.80 13.11
N THR A 119 7.08 -9.43 12.25
CA THR A 119 6.64 -10.24 11.11
C THR A 119 6.36 -9.39 9.88
N CYS A 120 6.40 -10.02 8.71
CA CYS A 120 5.94 -9.41 7.49
C CYS A 120 4.45 -9.70 7.27
N LEU A 121 3.59 -8.71 7.51
CA LEU A 121 2.16 -8.81 7.26
C LEU A 121 1.75 -7.80 6.19
N ASP A 122 1.02 -8.27 5.17
CA ASP A 122 0.50 -7.43 4.07
C ASP A 122 1.55 -6.53 3.40
N GLY A 123 2.78 -7.01 3.30
CA GLY A 123 3.88 -6.32 2.63
C GLY A 123 4.71 -5.42 3.55
N THR A 124 4.48 -5.48 4.86
CA THR A 124 5.07 -4.55 5.82
C THR A 124 5.62 -5.26 7.04
N ILE A 125 6.80 -4.83 7.48
CA ILE A 125 7.34 -5.26 8.77
C ILE A 125 6.49 -4.62 9.87
N ILE A 126 5.72 -5.45 10.57
CA ILE A 126 4.93 -5.04 11.72
C ILE A 126 5.47 -5.67 12.99
N THR A 127 5.31 -4.97 14.11
CA THR A 127 5.49 -5.53 15.45
C THR A 127 4.11 -5.74 16.06
N MET A 128 3.83 -6.96 16.51
CA MET A 128 2.55 -7.32 17.11
C MET A 128 2.73 -7.98 18.47
N SER A 129 1.98 -7.53 19.48
CA SER A 129 2.04 -8.18 20.79
C SER A 129 1.20 -9.44 20.84
N CYS A 130 1.79 -10.58 21.20
CA CYS A 130 1.02 -11.81 21.38
C CYS A 130 -0.08 -11.66 22.44
N THR A 131 0.16 -10.82 23.45
CA THR A 131 -0.79 -10.59 24.54
C THR A 131 -2.03 -9.82 24.10
N ASP A 132 -1.91 -8.92 23.12
CA ASP A 132 -3.05 -8.17 22.55
C ASP A 132 -4.07 -9.11 21.88
N TYR A 133 -3.61 -10.28 21.42
CA TYR A 133 -4.45 -11.32 20.82
C TYR A 133 -4.86 -12.43 21.80
N GLY A 134 -4.56 -12.27 23.10
CA GLY A 134 -4.85 -13.27 24.12
C GLY A 134 -4.05 -14.56 23.95
N LEU A 135 -2.87 -14.46 23.34
CA LEU A 135 -1.93 -15.57 23.16
C LEU A 135 -0.83 -15.51 24.23
N GLY A 136 -0.15 -16.63 24.41
CA GLY A 136 1.02 -16.81 25.26
C GLY A 136 2.28 -16.17 24.65
N PRO A 137 3.47 -16.42 25.24
CA PRO A 137 4.70 -15.78 24.83
C PRO A 137 5.06 -16.09 23.37
N CYS A 138 5.81 -15.18 22.76
CA CYS A 138 6.46 -15.40 21.49
C CYS A 138 7.52 -16.52 21.62
N THR A 139 7.62 -17.36 20.59
CA THR A 139 8.68 -18.36 20.43
C THR A 139 9.35 -18.19 19.08
N ASP A 140 10.67 -17.97 19.11
CA ASP A 140 11.53 -17.93 17.95
C ASP A 140 11.81 -19.37 17.45
N LEU A 141 11.65 -19.57 16.14
CA LEU A 141 11.84 -20.83 15.41
C LEU A 141 13.00 -20.75 14.40
N GLY A 142 13.82 -19.70 14.48
CA GLY A 142 15.01 -19.44 13.67
C GLY A 142 14.75 -18.50 12.50
N THR A 143 13.86 -18.88 11.57
CA THR A 143 13.47 -18.03 10.42
C THR A 143 12.02 -17.56 10.51
N ALA A 144 11.37 -17.84 11.63
CA ALA A 144 9.96 -17.59 11.88
C ALA A 144 9.77 -17.36 13.38
N ALA A 145 8.83 -16.51 13.75
CA ALA A 145 8.40 -16.34 15.12
C ALA A 145 6.90 -16.64 15.23
N ARG A 146 6.44 -17.15 16.38
CA ARG A 146 5.02 -17.38 16.60
C ARG A 146 4.60 -17.15 18.05
N CYS A 147 3.35 -16.77 18.23
CA CYS A 147 2.74 -16.73 19.54
C CYS A 147 2.34 -18.15 19.95
N THR A 148 2.54 -18.49 21.22
CA THR A 148 2.13 -19.78 21.77
C THR A 148 0.71 -19.70 22.36
N PRO A 149 0.00 -20.82 22.58
CA PRO A 149 -1.25 -20.80 23.33
C PRO A 149 -1.00 -20.41 24.79
N VAL A 150 -1.96 -19.72 25.42
CA VAL A 150 -1.96 -19.54 26.89
C VAL A 150 -2.32 -20.88 27.53
N GLU A 151 -1.48 -21.36 28.45
CA GLU A 151 -1.73 -22.59 29.24
C GLU A 151 -2.83 -22.42 30.29
#